data_AF-A0A4Y2GIJ4-F1
#
_entry.id   AF-A0A4Y2GIJ4-F1
#
_cell.length_a   1.000
_cell.length_b   1.000
_cell.length_c   1.000
_cell.angle_alpha   90.00
_cell.angle_beta   90.00
_cell.angle_gamma   90.00
#
_symmetry.space_group_name_H-M   'P 1'
#
loop_
_entity.id
_entity.type
_entity.pdbx_description
1 polymer ?
#
loop_
_entity_poly.entity_id
_entity_poly.type
_entity_poly.pdbx_seq_one_letter_code
_entity_poly.pdbx_strand_id
1 'polypeptide(L)'
;MLALKAAIEWVNTANEVGIWSYSESSLQALKSFYIKSKIIQEAQMTLLGKARIRFGWVKAHIGIKGNKIADTLAKEATTDGIPASLPFPRSYLKNQLLQISLSRWQAEWDNGETGRSVYSIIPKISNKQLHWSREYIQFATGHGPSPATSRDSVSTLQTAADVGK
;
A
#
# COMPACT_ATOMS: atom_id res chain seq x y z
N MET A 1 4.29 -0.77 -12.89
CA MET A 1 5.35 -1.47 -13.66
C MET A 1 4.88 -2.04 -14.99
N LEU A 2 3.90 -2.96 -15.05
CA LEU A 2 3.46 -3.56 -16.33
C LEU A 2 3.06 -2.52 -17.40
N ALA A 3 2.22 -1.54 -17.03
CA ALA A 3 1.85 -0.44 -17.93
C ALA A 3 3.06 0.39 -18.40
N LEU A 4 4.07 0.56 -17.54
CA LEU A 4 5.29 1.29 -17.86
C LEU A 4 6.16 0.52 -18.86
N LYS A 5 6.29 -0.80 -18.67
CA LYS A 5 6.97 -1.70 -19.62
C LYS A 5 6.28 -1.66 -21.00
N ALA A 6 4.96 -1.78 -21.04
CA ALA A 6 4.20 -1.71 -22.28
C ALA A 6 4.37 -0.35 -22.99
N ALA A 7 4.37 0.76 -22.24
CA ALA A 7 4.65 2.08 -22.78
C ALA A 7 6.07 2.17 -23.37
N ILE A 8 7.07 1.63 -22.67
CA ILE A 8 8.45 1.57 -23.18
C ILE A 8 8.51 0.75 -24.46
N GLU A 9 7.84 -0.41 -24.54
CA GLU A 9 7.78 -1.27 -25.72
C GLU A 9 7.10 -0.59 -26.91
N TRP A 10 6.03 0.17 -26.67
CA TRP A 10 5.25 0.86 -27.71
C TRP A 10 6.02 1.99 -28.41
N VAL A 11 6.90 2.71 -27.69
CA VAL A 11 7.64 3.85 -28.27
C VAL A 11 8.58 3.39 -29.39
N ASN A 12 8.40 3.91 -30.61
CA ASN A 12 9.30 3.70 -31.73
C ASN A 12 10.38 4.81 -31.81
N THR A 13 11.61 4.49 -32.20
CA THR A 13 12.83 5.29 -31.98
C THR A 13 13.00 6.52 -32.88
N ALA A 14 12.01 6.88 -33.70
CA ALA A 14 12.11 8.01 -34.62
C ALA A 14 12.16 9.37 -33.88
N ASN A 15 11.39 9.53 -32.79
CA ASN A 15 11.23 10.81 -32.08
C ASN A 15 11.54 10.69 -30.58
N GLU A 16 11.79 11.83 -29.95
CA GLU A 16 11.88 11.91 -28.49
C GLU A 16 10.50 11.84 -27.85
N VAL A 17 10.31 10.91 -26.92
CA VAL A 17 9.03 10.66 -26.25
C VAL A 17 9.17 10.80 -24.74
N GLY A 18 8.26 11.56 -24.12
CA GLY A 18 8.13 11.67 -22.67
C GLY A 18 7.09 10.70 -22.12
N ILE A 19 7.49 9.79 -21.22
CA ILE A 19 6.60 8.89 -20.49
C ILE A 19 6.44 9.41 -19.06
N TRP A 20 5.20 9.67 -18.66
CA TRP A 20 4.86 10.21 -17.34
C TRP A 20 4.14 9.17 -16.50
N SER A 21 4.65 8.91 -15.29
CA SER A 21 4.10 7.92 -14.35
C SER A 21 3.84 8.55 -12.99
N TYR A 22 2.70 8.21 -12.38
CA TYR A 22 2.42 8.60 -10.99
C TYR A 22 3.03 7.65 -9.95
N SER A 23 3.45 6.46 -10.38
CA SER A 23 4.12 5.49 -9.52
C SER A 23 5.60 5.83 -9.42
N GLU A 24 5.97 6.59 -8.38
CA GLU A 24 7.36 6.92 -8.08
C GLU A 24 8.19 5.64 -7.86
N SER A 25 7.65 4.67 -7.15
CA SER A 25 8.29 3.37 -6.92
C SER A 25 8.62 2.63 -8.22
N SER A 26 7.76 2.70 -9.24
CA SER A 26 8.05 2.10 -10.55
C SER A 26 9.19 2.83 -11.27
N LEU A 27 9.25 4.17 -11.17
CA LEU A 27 10.32 4.97 -11.79
C LEU A 27 11.66 4.75 -11.08
N GLN A 28 11.66 4.73 -9.75
CA GLN A 28 12.86 4.43 -8.95
C GLN A 28 13.36 3.01 -9.24
N ALA A 29 12.45 2.05 -9.39
CA ALA A 29 12.83 0.69 -9.75
C ALA A 29 13.54 0.63 -11.11
N LEU A 30 13.07 1.33 -12.15
CA LEU A 30 13.79 1.36 -13.42
C LEU A 30 15.21 1.94 -13.33
N LYS A 31 15.47 2.81 -12.37
CA LYS A 31 16.81 3.39 -12.12
C LYS A 31 17.72 2.50 -11.29
N SER A 32 17.19 1.47 -10.64
CA SER A 32 17.95 0.63 -9.73
C SER A 32 18.74 -0.44 -10.50
N PHE A 33 20.00 -0.62 -10.10
CA PHE A 33 20.89 -1.65 -10.65
C PHE A 33 20.69 -3.03 -10.02
N TYR A 34 20.03 -3.11 -8.86
CA TYR A 34 19.83 -4.35 -8.12
C TYR A 34 18.35 -4.71 -8.03
N ILE A 35 17.82 -5.34 -9.09
CA ILE A 35 16.43 -5.78 -9.13
C ILE A 35 16.33 -7.24 -9.55
N LYS A 36 15.63 -8.03 -8.73
CA LYS A 36 15.33 -9.46 -8.98
C LYS A 36 14.07 -9.68 -9.84
N SER A 37 13.23 -8.67 -10.01
CA SER A 37 11.98 -8.80 -10.77
C SER A 37 12.25 -8.90 -12.27
N LYS A 38 11.87 -10.02 -12.87
CA LYS A 38 12.00 -10.27 -14.32
C LYS A 38 11.35 -9.19 -15.18
N ILE A 39 10.16 -8.71 -14.81
CA ILE A 39 9.42 -7.68 -15.56
C ILE A 39 10.23 -6.37 -15.64
N ILE A 40 10.92 -6.02 -14.57
CA ILE A 40 11.69 -4.79 -14.50
C ILE A 40 12.98 -4.93 -15.29
N GLN A 41 13.65 -6.09 -15.20
CA GLN A 41 14.82 -6.40 -16.02
C GLN A 41 14.49 -6.34 -17.51
N GLU A 42 13.38 -6.95 -17.94
CA GLU A 42 12.91 -6.88 -19.33
C GLU A 42 12.65 -5.42 -19.76
N ALA A 43 11.98 -4.61 -18.92
CA ALA A 43 11.74 -3.20 -19.21
C ALA A 43 13.04 -2.40 -19.34
N GLN A 44 14.03 -2.65 -18.48
CA GLN A 44 15.36 -2.03 -18.54
C GLN A 44 16.10 -2.43 -19.82
N MET A 45 16.06 -3.72 -20.20
CA MET A 45 16.67 -4.20 -21.44
C MET A 45 16.05 -3.55 -22.68
N THR A 46 14.73 -3.42 -22.73
CA THR A 46 14.05 -2.70 -23.83
C THR A 46 14.45 -1.22 -23.86
N LEU A 47 14.62 -0.60 -22.69
CA LEU A 47 15.00 0.80 -22.57
C LEU A 47 16.43 1.06 -23.07
N LEU A 48 17.37 0.14 -22.86
CA LEU A 48 18.75 0.25 -23.37
C LEU A 48 18.79 0.41 -24.89
N GLY A 49 17.85 -0.20 -25.62
CA GLY A 49 17.70 -0.05 -27.06
C GLY A 49 17.02 1.24 -27.52
N LYS A 50 16.54 2.09 -26.60
CA LYS A 50 15.72 3.27 -26.91
C LYS A 50 16.31 4.55 -26.30
N ALA A 51 17.22 5.18 -27.04
CA ALA A 51 17.99 6.34 -26.58
C ALA A 51 17.19 7.66 -26.40
N ARG A 52 15.91 7.71 -26.78
CA ARG A 52 15.12 8.96 -26.85
C ARG A 52 13.87 8.97 -25.96
N ILE A 53 13.87 8.21 -24.86
CA ILE A 53 12.76 8.19 -23.89
C ILE A 53 13.12 9.01 -22.65
N ARG A 54 12.30 9.99 -22.31
CA ARG A 54 12.37 10.73 -21.04
C ARG A 54 11.30 10.24 -20.09
N PHE A 55 11.67 10.03 -18.83
CA PHE A 55 10.71 9.70 -17.78
C PHE A 55 10.43 10.92 -16.90
N GLY A 56 9.16 11.11 -16.57
CA GLY A 56 8.73 12.12 -15.61
C GLY A 56 7.78 11.54 -14.56
N TRP A 57 7.83 12.11 -13.36
CA TRP A 57 6.87 11.81 -12.31
C TRP A 57 5.73 12.83 -12.33
N VAL A 58 4.50 12.37 -12.16
CA VAL A 58 3.33 13.22 -12.00
C VAL A 58 2.58 12.87 -10.73
N LYS A 59 2.02 13.85 -10.04
CA LYS A 59 1.23 13.56 -8.84
C LYS A 59 -0.12 12.96 -9.24
N ALA A 60 -0.50 11.88 -8.55
CA ALA A 60 -1.77 11.21 -8.76
C ALA A 60 -2.95 12.17 -8.47
N HIS A 61 -4.04 12.02 -9.22
CA HIS A 61 -5.34 12.62 -8.96
C HIS A 61 -5.43 14.17 -8.96
N ILE A 62 -4.40 14.92 -9.40
CA ILE A 62 -4.50 16.39 -9.59
C ILE A 62 -5.15 16.76 -10.94
N GLY A 63 -6.27 16.11 -11.29
CA GLY A 63 -7.03 16.54 -12.47
C GLY A 63 -6.35 16.32 -13.84
N ILE A 64 -5.12 15.78 -13.91
CA ILE A 64 -4.42 15.52 -15.18
C ILE A 64 -5.25 14.54 -16.00
N LYS A 65 -5.76 15.01 -17.15
CA LYS A 65 -6.68 14.26 -18.02
C LYS A 65 -6.08 12.91 -18.45
N GLY A 66 -4.81 12.90 -18.84
CA GLY A 66 -4.09 11.67 -19.23
C GLY A 66 -4.02 10.63 -18.10
N ASN A 67 -3.78 11.04 -16.86
CA ASN A 67 -3.74 10.13 -15.72
C ASN A 67 -5.12 9.53 -15.43
N LYS A 68 -6.18 10.35 -15.51
CA LYS A 68 -7.56 9.87 -15.33
C LYS A 68 -7.94 8.83 -16.38
N ILE A 69 -7.55 9.06 -17.65
CA ILE A 69 -7.78 8.11 -18.73
C ILE A 69 -7.00 6.82 -18.46
N ALA A 70 -5.71 6.90 -18.12
CA ALA A 70 -4.90 5.73 -17.80
C ALA A 70 -5.46 4.91 -16.62
N ASP A 71 -5.91 5.58 -15.56
CA ASP A 71 -6.55 4.94 -14.40
C ASP A 71 -7.88 4.25 -14.79
N THR A 72 -8.65 4.86 -15.69
CA THR A 72 -9.92 4.31 -16.17
C THR A 72 -9.67 3.07 -17.02
N LEU A 73 -8.75 3.14 -17.99
CA LEU A 73 -8.34 2.00 -18.81
C LEU A 73 -7.77 0.86 -17.97
N ALA A 74 -6.97 1.19 -16.93
CA ALA A 74 -6.45 0.18 -16.02
C ALA A 74 -7.57 -0.52 -15.23
N LYS A 75 -8.65 0.19 -14.86
CA LYS A 75 -9.82 -0.41 -14.21
C LYS A 75 -10.62 -1.29 -15.16
N GLU A 76 -10.88 -0.83 -16.39
CA GLU A 76 -11.55 -1.62 -17.42
C GLU A 76 -10.79 -2.91 -17.74
N ALA A 77 -9.45 -2.85 -17.82
CA ALA A 77 -8.63 -4.04 -18.01
C ALA A 77 -8.73 -5.06 -16.85
N THR A 78 -9.20 -4.67 -15.65
CA THR A 78 -9.44 -5.63 -14.56
C THR A 78 -10.76 -6.40 -14.70
N THR A 79 -11.71 -5.89 -15.48
CA THR A 79 -13.01 -6.55 -15.72
C THR A 79 -12.99 -7.42 -16.97
N ASP A 80 -12.15 -7.08 -17.96
CA ASP A 80 -12.15 -7.72 -19.29
C ASP A 80 -11.23 -8.95 -19.40
N GLY A 81 -10.52 -9.30 -18.33
CA GLY A 81 -9.63 -10.47 -18.29
C GLY A 81 -10.36 -11.79 -18.06
N ILE A 82 -9.74 -12.92 -18.44
CA ILE A 82 -10.19 -14.25 -18.01
C ILE A 82 -10.02 -14.31 -16.48
N PRO A 83 -11.10 -14.55 -15.70
CA PRO A 83 -10.97 -14.72 -14.27
C PRO A 83 -9.98 -15.85 -13.99
N ALA A 84 -8.91 -15.55 -13.26
CA ALA A 84 -8.02 -16.59 -12.77
C ALA A 84 -8.88 -17.58 -11.96
N SER A 85 -9.04 -18.79 -12.48
CA SER A 85 -9.78 -19.86 -11.79
C SER A 85 -8.97 -20.27 -10.56
N LEU A 86 -9.21 -19.58 -9.45
CA LEU A 86 -8.64 -19.96 -8.18
C LEU A 86 -9.33 -21.25 -7.72
N PRO A 87 -8.58 -22.28 -7.28
CA PRO A 87 -9.15 -23.52 -6.75
C PRO A 87 -9.97 -23.29 -5.48
N PHE A 88 -9.86 -22.11 -4.87
CA PHE A 88 -10.58 -21.73 -3.66
C PHE A 88 -11.25 -20.36 -3.81
N PRO A 89 -12.40 -20.14 -3.15
CA PRO A 89 -13.01 -18.83 -3.06
C PRO A 89 -12.06 -17.79 -2.45
N ARG A 90 -12.15 -16.54 -2.90
CA ARG A 90 -11.37 -15.43 -2.33
C ARG A 90 -11.58 -15.27 -0.81
N SER A 91 -12.78 -15.57 -0.31
CA SER A 91 -13.11 -15.54 1.12
C SER A 91 -12.28 -16.54 1.92
N TYR A 92 -12.02 -17.73 1.38
CA TYR A 92 -11.20 -18.75 2.02
C TYR A 92 -9.76 -18.28 2.19
N LEU A 93 -9.15 -17.72 1.15
CA LEU A 93 -7.79 -17.16 1.22
C LEU A 93 -7.71 -15.97 2.18
N LYS A 94 -8.71 -15.07 2.16
CA LYS A 94 -8.80 -13.96 3.13
C LYS A 94 -8.88 -14.45 4.56
N ASN A 95 -9.69 -15.48 4.82
CA ASN A 95 -9.83 -16.06 6.15
C ASN A 95 -8.52 -16.72 6.59
N GLN A 96 -7.85 -17.49 5.74
CA GLN A 96 -6.54 -18.07 6.08
C GLN A 96 -5.51 -16.99 6.42
N LEU A 97 -5.42 -15.94 5.61
CA LEU A 97 -4.50 -14.83 5.87
C LEU A 97 -4.83 -14.14 7.20
N LEU A 98 -6.12 -13.89 7.46
CA LEU A 98 -6.58 -13.33 8.72
C LEU A 98 -6.18 -14.20 9.92
N GLN A 99 -6.36 -15.53 9.83
CA GLN A 99 -5.96 -16.43 10.91
C GLN A 99 -4.45 -16.42 11.14
N ILE A 100 -3.65 -16.44 10.09
CA ILE A 100 -2.18 -16.35 10.21
C ILE A 100 -1.77 -15.01 10.85
N SER A 101 -2.37 -13.90 10.41
CA SER A 101 -2.10 -12.59 10.98
C SER A 101 -2.51 -12.49 12.45
N LEU A 102 -3.70 -13.00 12.81
CA LEU A 102 -4.17 -13.02 14.20
C LEU A 102 -3.28 -13.88 15.09
N SER A 103 -2.85 -15.06 14.62
CA SER A 103 -1.96 -15.93 15.38
C SER A 103 -0.59 -15.30 15.62
N ARG A 104 -0.02 -14.63 14.61
CA ARG A 104 1.24 -13.89 14.76
C ARG A 104 1.09 -12.73 15.73
N TRP A 105 0.03 -11.95 15.58
CA TRP A 105 -0.21 -10.81 16.45
C TRP A 105 -0.47 -11.24 17.89
N GLN A 106 -1.21 -12.35 18.08
CA GLN A 106 -1.42 -12.94 19.40
C GLN A 106 -0.09 -13.38 20.03
N ALA A 107 0.79 -14.03 19.28
CA ALA A 107 2.10 -14.42 19.79
C ALA A 107 2.95 -13.20 20.21
N GLU A 108 2.92 -12.12 19.43
CA GLU A 108 3.56 -10.86 19.81
C GLU A 108 2.91 -10.23 21.05
N TRP A 109 1.60 -10.35 21.21
CA TRP A 109 0.85 -9.82 22.36
C TRP A 109 1.10 -10.60 23.65
N ASP A 110 1.18 -11.92 23.56
CA ASP A 110 1.47 -12.80 24.68
C ASP A 110 2.88 -12.57 25.22
N ASN A 111 3.86 -12.41 24.32
CA ASN A 111 5.27 -12.29 24.67
C ASN A 111 5.78 -10.84 24.77
N GLY A 112 4.96 -9.86 24.37
CA GLY A 112 5.33 -8.45 24.37
C GLY A 112 5.41 -7.85 25.77
N GLU A 113 6.40 -7.00 26.00
CA GLU A 113 6.61 -6.28 27.27
C GLU A 113 5.82 -4.97 27.37
N THR A 114 5.37 -4.41 26.24
CA THR A 114 4.61 -3.15 26.20
C THR A 114 3.10 -3.41 26.30
N GLY A 115 2.34 -2.41 26.75
CA GLY A 115 0.87 -2.50 26.78
C GLY A 115 0.29 -3.54 27.77
N ARG A 116 1.06 -3.97 28.78
CA ARG A 116 0.64 -5.02 29.73
C ARG A 116 -0.64 -4.71 30.52
N SER A 117 -0.92 -3.43 30.77
CA SER A 117 -2.17 -2.97 31.39
C SER A 117 -3.38 -3.21 30.48
N VAL A 118 -3.22 -3.09 29.16
CA VAL A 118 -4.27 -3.42 28.19
C VAL A 118 -4.36 -4.93 28.02
N TYR A 119 -3.23 -5.65 28.04
CA TYR A 119 -3.21 -7.12 27.97
C TYR A 119 -4.00 -7.78 29.09
N SER A 120 -3.91 -7.26 30.33
CA SER A 120 -4.66 -7.82 31.46
C SER A 120 -6.18 -7.70 31.28
N ILE A 121 -6.65 -6.74 30.47
CA ILE A 121 -8.06 -6.53 30.15
C ILE A 121 -8.46 -7.35 28.90
N ILE A 122 -7.63 -7.34 27.86
CA ILE A 122 -7.84 -8.07 26.61
C ILE A 122 -6.64 -8.97 26.33
N PRO A 123 -6.59 -10.18 26.89
CA PRO A 123 -5.49 -11.10 26.64
C PRO A 123 -5.61 -11.77 25.26
N LYS A 124 -6.80 -11.83 24.67
CA LYS A 124 -7.04 -12.46 23.37
C LYS A 124 -7.39 -11.45 22.29
N ILE A 125 -6.59 -11.44 21.24
CA ILE A 125 -6.78 -10.63 20.06
C ILE A 125 -7.90 -11.20 19.20
N SER A 126 -8.72 -10.31 18.65
CA SER A 126 -9.73 -10.67 17.68
C SER A 126 -9.86 -9.57 16.62
N ASN A 127 -10.52 -9.89 15.51
CA ASN A 127 -10.86 -8.92 14.48
C ASN A 127 -12.14 -8.12 14.80
N LYS A 128 -12.73 -8.30 15.98
CA LYS A 128 -13.93 -7.57 16.39
C LYS A 128 -13.52 -6.22 16.96
N GLN A 129 -14.19 -5.17 16.50
CA GLN A 129 -14.02 -3.85 17.09
C GLN A 129 -14.57 -3.86 18.52
N LEU A 130 -13.75 -3.42 19.46
CA LEU A 130 -14.19 -3.17 20.83
C LEU A 130 -14.59 -1.70 20.93
N HIS A 131 -15.82 -1.45 21.37
CA HIS A 131 -16.33 -0.10 21.58
C HIS A 131 -15.95 0.36 22.98
N TRP A 132 -14.77 0.94 23.11
CA TRP A 132 -14.30 1.52 24.38
C TRP A 132 -14.55 3.03 24.38
N SER A 133 -15.02 3.58 25.50
CA SER A 133 -15.11 5.02 25.67
C SER A 133 -13.71 5.63 25.78
N ARG A 134 -13.61 6.95 25.58
CA ARG A 134 -12.33 7.66 25.70
C ARG A 134 -11.70 7.48 27.08
N GLU A 135 -12.53 7.55 28.12
CA GLU A 135 -12.13 7.40 29.53
C GLU A 135 -11.58 5.99 29.78
N TYR A 136 -12.23 4.99 29.20
CA TYR A 136 -11.81 3.59 29.34
C TYR A 136 -10.48 3.33 28.61
N ILE A 137 -10.29 3.89 27.41
CA ILE A 137 -9.01 3.81 26.70
C ILE A 137 -7.90 4.47 27.53
N GLN A 138 -8.13 5.69 28.03
CA GLN A 138 -7.20 6.42 28.88
C GLN A 138 -6.78 5.64 30.12
N PHE A 139 -7.76 5.06 30.81
CA PHE A 139 -7.54 4.20 31.96
C PHE A 139 -6.70 2.97 31.58
N ALA A 140 -7.08 2.25 30.52
CA ALA A 140 -6.43 1.01 30.12
C ALA A 140 -4.98 1.22 29.63
N THR A 141 -4.71 2.32 28.91
CA THR A 141 -3.38 2.64 28.41
C THR A 141 -2.51 3.39 29.42
N GLY A 142 -3.07 3.79 30.57
CA GLY A 142 -2.39 4.66 31.53
C GLY A 142 -2.08 6.06 30.98
N HIS A 143 -2.85 6.51 29.98
CA HIS A 143 -2.70 7.84 29.39
C HIS A 143 -3.71 8.80 30.03
N GLY A 144 -3.24 9.94 30.54
CA GLY A 144 -4.13 10.99 31.02
C GLY A 144 -4.83 11.74 29.88
N PRO A 145 -5.85 12.58 30.18
CA PRO A 145 -6.35 13.55 29.23
C PRO A 145 -5.19 14.40 28.70
N SER A 146 -4.89 14.30 27.41
CA SER A 146 -3.99 15.27 26.78
C SER A 146 -4.61 16.66 26.92
N PRO A 147 -3.86 17.68 27.37
CA PRO A 147 -4.40 19.02 27.65
C PRO A 147 -4.91 19.78 26.41
N ALA A 148 -4.70 19.24 25.21
CA ALA A 148 -5.25 19.81 23.98
C ALA A 148 -6.59 19.13 23.64
N THR A 149 -7.63 19.96 23.46
CA THR A 149 -8.99 19.68 22.95
C THR A 149 -10.08 19.42 23.99
N SER A 150 -10.64 20.53 24.49
CA SER A 150 -12.07 20.64 24.72
C SER A 150 -12.76 20.90 23.38
N ARG A 151 -13.92 20.25 23.18
CA ARG A 151 -14.93 20.45 22.12
C ARG A 151 -14.59 20.05 20.68
N ASP A 152 -15.37 19.05 20.25
CA ASP A 152 -15.95 18.87 18.92
C ASP A 152 -15.01 18.82 17.72
N SER A 153 -14.64 17.61 17.31
CA SER A 153 -15.01 17.01 16.01
C SER A 153 -14.14 15.79 15.68
N VAL A 154 -14.83 14.69 15.34
CA VAL A 154 -14.44 13.46 14.63
C VAL A 154 -12.94 13.28 14.33
N SER A 155 -12.32 12.33 15.05
CA SER A 155 -10.91 11.95 14.87
C SER A 155 -10.78 10.54 14.33
N THR A 156 -10.68 10.39 13.00
CA THR A 156 -10.05 9.22 12.37
C THR A 156 -8.54 9.46 12.43
N LEU A 157 -7.83 8.84 13.38
CA LEU A 157 -6.37 8.90 13.41
C LEU A 157 -5.76 7.63 12.82
N GLN A 158 -5.17 7.83 11.64
CA GLN A 158 -4.18 6.99 11.01
C GLN A 158 -2.86 7.18 11.80
N THR A 159 -2.34 6.14 12.44
CA THR A 159 -1.08 6.22 13.18
C THR A 159 0.11 6.23 12.20
N ALA A 160 0.75 7.40 12.05
CA ALA A 160 2.13 7.51 11.62
C ALA A 160 3.02 7.46 12.86
N ALA A 161 3.95 6.50 12.90
CA ALA A 161 5.02 6.46 13.87
C ALA A 161 6.19 7.29 13.33
N ASP A 162 6.62 8.30 14.08
CA ASP A 162 7.92 8.93 13.92
C ASP A 162 8.69 8.87 15.24
N VAL A 163 10.00 8.84 15.07
CA VAL A 163 11.08 8.30 15.89
C VAL A 163 11.49 9.21 17.05
N GLY A 164 12.04 8.63 18.12
CA GLY A 164 12.94 9.37 19.00
C GLY A 164 13.26 8.71 20.34
N LYS A 165 14.23 7.77 20.34
CA LYS A 165 15.52 7.88 21.03
C LYS A 165 16.41 6.68 20.71
#